data_AF-A0A3A0CGT9-F1
#
_entry.id   AF-A0A3A0CGT9-F1
#
_cell.length_a   1.000
_cell.length_b   1.000
_cell.length_c   1.000
_cell.angle_alpha   90.00
_cell.angle_beta   90.00
_cell.angle_gamma   90.00
#
_symmetry.space_group_name_H-M   'P 1'
#
loop_
_entity.id
_entity.type
_entity.pdbx_description
1 polymer ?
#
loop_
_entity_poly.entity_id
_entity_poly.type
_entity_poly.pdbx_seq_one_letter_code
_entity_poly.pdbx_strand_id
1 'polypeptide(L)'
;MAMAYRVERLPLTAVRGSGSRASTLARLSRRRTKLPSRVFAAFVTLARKLERQRVSPLTDDSWHDWLRQAGGGRRHVESLRAVQRRDSLAIVVPMLKGAAAPRMDEVLRLLTGLQLAKLLRKRQVENVTVLAWPVLSATDEAEAGGSAIVQRSGDLEDINFTGGDPQAYLERLRTTLPGTGFSAWLIDQLARAASDDADRFKARLLLRLFEDDSLTVLTPHAAQGGEQEPFERRLERLGGQIPLLGVIRDGMTGPSAKSPPLSFPSISATMVEGKVEQWLTKFGISAEEVLAREAKPEALALRHLPRDLSAVFSRFKEGVLGAMLRAELSLNELGFAPVADVKRGLDNFDMGCDRLRQRAMTESQREEEINRRQLAKLFHYMLPVGQPQQHVVSLLHYLDFYGPEFLPGLRASLEADDLRHQVLYLAPSKGDTAEV
;
A
#
# COMPACT_ATOMS: atom_id res chain seq x y z
N MET A 1 18.80 12.07 -1.82
CA MET A 1 18.56 11.54 -3.19
C MET A 1 17.09 11.72 -3.51
N ALA A 2 16.74 12.38 -4.61
CA ALA A 2 15.33 12.58 -4.95
C ALA A 2 14.74 11.29 -5.54
N MET A 3 13.71 10.72 -4.92
CA MET A 3 13.02 9.56 -5.47
C MET A 3 12.14 9.97 -6.66
N ALA A 4 12.14 9.13 -7.69
CA ALA A 4 11.26 9.31 -8.84
C ALA A 4 9.99 8.48 -8.63
N TYR A 5 8.85 9.17 -8.61
CA TYR A 5 7.54 8.56 -8.47
C TYR A 5 6.81 8.55 -9.81
N ARG A 6 6.29 7.39 -10.22
CA ARG A 6 5.35 7.29 -11.35
C ARG A 6 4.01 6.83 -10.82
N VAL A 7 2.95 7.57 -11.13
CA VAL A 7 1.58 7.27 -10.70
C VAL A 7 0.78 6.77 -11.88
N GLU A 8 0.35 5.52 -11.82
CA GLU A 8 -0.68 4.95 -12.67
C GLU A 8 -2.03 5.02 -11.95
N ARG A 9 -3.12 5.30 -12.68
CA ARG A 9 -4.44 5.54 -12.08
C ARG A 9 -5.45 4.56 -12.64
N LEU A 10 -5.90 3.65 -11.78
CA LEU A 10 -6.77 2.53 -12.11
C LEU A 10 -8.21 2.78 -11.64
N PRO A 11 -9.24 2.31 -12.37
CA PRO A 11 -10.61 2.33 -11.87
C PRO A 11 -10.73 1.59 -10.52
N LEU A 12 -11.44 2.13 -9.53
CA LEU A 12 -11.59 1.47 -8.21
C LEU A 12 -12.22 0.07 -8.29
N THR A 13 -12.94 -0.26 -9.37
CA THR A 13 -13.45 -1.61 -9.62
C THR A 13 -12.38 -2.67 -9.75
N ALA A 14 -11.17 -2.26 -10.13
CA ALA A 14 -10.05 -3.16 -10.27
C ALA A 14 -9.50 -3.61 -8.92
N VAL A 15 -9.95 -3.07 -7.78
CA VAL A 15 -9.52 -3.57 -6.46
C VAL A 15 -10.67 -4.39 -5.86
N ARG A 16 -10.68 -5.69 -6.11
CA ARG A 16 -11.71 -6.59 -5.57
C ARG A 16 -11.46 -6.84 -4.08
N GLY A 17 -12.44 -6.49 -3.23
CA GLY A 17 -12.41 -6.78 -1.79
C GLY A 17 -13.27 -5.84 -0.95
N SER A 18 -13.62 -4.68 -1.48
CA SER A 18 -14.38 -3.67 -0.74
C SER A 18 -15.89 -3.96 -0.85
N GLY A 19 -16.57 -4.08 0.29
CA GLY A 19 -17.98 -4.47 0.39
C GLY A 19 -18.98 -3.58 -0.36
N SER A 20 -20.29 -3.77 -0.17
CA SER A 20 -21.36 -3.11 -0.96
C SER A 20 -21.22 -1.57 -1.12
N ARG A 21 -20.55 -0.90 -0.16
CA ARG A 21 -20.24 0.55 -0.16
C ARG A 21 -19.26 0.97 -1.26
N ALA A 22 -18.38 0.09 -1.73
CA ALA A 22 -17.43 0.38 -2.81
C ALA A 22 -18.06 0.42 -4.20
N SER A 23 -19.24 -0.19 -4.36
CA SER A 23 -19.94 -0.21 -5.66
C SER A 23 -20.29 1.18 -6.19
N THR A 24 -20.59 2.15 -5.30
CA THR A 24 -20.88 3.54 -5.67
C THR A 24 -19.62 4.26 -6.14
N LEU A 25 -18.50 4.09 -5.41
CA LEU A 25 -17.21 4.65 -5.80
C LEU A 25 -16.70 4.06 -7.12
N ALA A 26 -16.77 2.74 -7.25
CA ALA A 26 -16.48 1.99 -8.47
C ALA A 26 -17.28 2.46 -9.69
N ARG A 27 -18.55 2.86 -9.49
CA ARG A 27 -19.38 3.46 -10.54
C ARG A 27 -18.95 4.89 -10.87
N LEU A 28 -18.62 5.68 -9.85
CA LEU A 28 -18.17 7.06 -10.02
C LEU A 28 -16.79 7.13 -10.69
N SER A 29 -15.82 6.34 -10.24
CA SER A 29 -14.45 6.30 -10.78
C SER A 29 -14.44 5.91 -12.26
N ARG A 30 -15.38 5.06 -12.71
CA ARG A 30 -15.54 4.72 -14.13
C ARG A 30 -16.08 5.88 -14.97
N ARG A 31 -16.93 6.72 -14.40
CA ARG A 31 -17.59 7.82 -15.12
C ARG A 31 -16.85 9.15 -14.97
N ARG A 32 -16.08 9.32 -13.90
CA ARG A 32 -15.43 10.57 -13.50
C ARG A 32 -14.11 10.24 -12.83
N THR A 33 -13.04 10.83 -13.33
CA THR A 33 -11.70 10.74 -12.74
C THR A 33 -11.61 11.60 -11.47
N LYS A 34 -12.11 12.84 -11.55
CA LYS A 34 -12.08 13.78 -10.43
C LYS A 34 -13.40 13.85 -9.65
N LEU A 35 -13.29 14.24 -8.39
CA LEU A 35 -14.42 14.54 -7.54
C LEU A 35 -15.34 15.58 -8.21
N PRO A 36 -16.68 15.36 -8.20
CA PRO A 36 -17.61 16.31 -8.78
C PRO A 36 -17.48 17.69 -8.10
N SER A 37 -17.50 18.76 -8.89
CA SER A 37 -17.53 20.14 -8.37
C SER A 37 -18.64 20.37 -7.34
N ARG A 38 -19.77 19.67 -7.49
CA ARG A 38 -20.89 19.67 -6.54
C ARG A 38 -20.52 19.20 -5.13
N VAL A 39 -19.58 18.26 -4.99
CA VAL A 39 -19.14 17.78 -3.66
C VAL A 39 -18.40 18.92 -2.94
N PHE A 40 -17.45 19.57 -3.62
CA PHE A 40 -16.78 20.74 -3.05
C PHE A 40 -17.75 21.89 -2.77
N ALA A 41 -18.75 22.12 -3.64
CA ALA A 41 -19.77 23.12 -3.38
C ALA A 41 -20.59 22.81 -2.12
N ALA A 42 -20.85 21.52 -1.84
CA ALA A 42 -21.49 21.09 -0.60
C ALA A 42 -20.58 21.38 0.62
N PHE A 43 -19.28 21.12 0.52
CA PHE A 43 -18.31 21.49 1.57
C PHE A 43 -18.29 23.00 1.83
N VAL A 44 -18.21 23.84 0.78
CA VAL A 44 -18.23 25.31 0.93
C VAL A 44 -19.55 25.79 1.52
N THR A 45 -20.67 25.20 1.11
CA THR A 45 -22.00 25.56 1.64
C THR A 45 -22.12 25.17 3.11
N LEU A 46 -21.63 23.99 3.49
CA LEU A 46 -21.61 23.53 4.87
C LEU A 46 -20.68 24.38 5.73
N ALA A 47 -19.49 24.71 5.24
CA ALA A 47 -18.54 25.60 5.91
C ALA A 47 -19.19 26.93 6.28
N ARG A 48 -19.81 27.62 5.32
CA ARG A 48 -20.54 28.88 5.56
C ARG A 48 -21.70 28.74 6.54
N LYS A 49 -22.33 27.57 6.59
CA LYS A 49 -23.40 27.28 7.55
C LYS A 49 -22.83 27.10 8.95
N LEU A 50 -21.73 26.34 9.09
CA LEU A 50 -21.06 26.06 10.36
C LEU A 50 -20.40 27.31 10.94
N GLU A 51 -19.81 28.18 10.12
CA GLU A 51 -19.25 29.48 10.55
C GLU A 51 -20.29 30.38 11.22
N ARG A 52 -21.58 30.23 10.86
CA ARG A 52 -22.69 30.96 11.49
C ARG A 52 -23.19 30.29 12.77
N GLN A 53 -22.91 29.01 12.97
CA GLN A 53 -23.30 28.28 14.17
C GLN A 53 -22.34 28.64 15.30
N ARG A 54 -22.90 29.22 16.37
CA ARG A 54 -22.13 29.45 17.60
C ARG A 54 -22.02 28.13 18.36
N VAL A 55 -20.91 27.44 18.17
CA VAL A 55 -20.53 26.34 19.07
C VAL A 55 -19.83 26.94 20.28
N SER A 56 -20.15 26.46 21.48
CA SER A 56 -19.41 26.84 22.68
C SER A 56 -17.95 26.41 22.51
N PRO A 57 -16.98 27.31 22.73
CA PRO A 57 -15.58 26.94 22.60
C PRO A 57 -15.28 25.76 23.54
N LEU A 58 -14.51 24.80 23.03
CA LEU A 58 -13.97 23.71 23.83
C LEU A 58 -13.02 24.32 24.89
N THR A 59 -13.45 24.35 26.14
CA THR A 59 -12.65 24.79 27.29
C THR A 59 -11.90 23.65 27.97
N ASP A 60 -11.78 22.51 27.30
CA ASP A 60 -11.12 21.34 27.86
C ASP A 60 -9.59 21.46 27.73
N ASP A 61 -8.95 21.93 28.79
CA ASP A 61 -7.49 22.04 28.87
C ASP A 61 -6.79 20.68 28.78
N SER A 62 -7.50 19.56 29.02
CA SER A 62 -6.91 18.22 28.95
C SER A 62 -6.40 17.87 27.55
N TRP A 63 -6.96 18.48 26.50
CA TRP A 63 -6.49 18.23 25.13
C TRP A 63 -5.16 18.92 24.87
N HIS A 64 -4.96 20.13 25.42
CA HIS A 64 -3.68 20.83 25.35
C HIS A 64 -2.60 20.08 26.11
N ASP A 65 -2.92 19.62 27.32
CA ASP A 65 -1.98 18.88 28.15
C ASP A 65 -1.63 17.54 27.52
N TRP A 66 -2.62 16.82 26.99
CA TRP A 66 -2.36 15.58 26.27
C TRP A 66 -1.50 15.81 25.02
N LEU A 67 -1.78 16.84 24.21
CA LEU A 67 -1.00 17.15 23.01
C LEU A 67 0.45 17.51 23.36
N ARG A 68 0.68 18.28 24.44
CA ARG A 68 2.02 18.57 24.97
C ARG A 68 2.73 17.30 25.42
N GLN A 69 2.03 16.42 26.15
CA GLN A 69 2.58 15.11 26.56
C GLN A 69 2.90 14.22 25.34
N ALA A 70 2.11 14.32 24.27
CA ALA A 70 2.37 13.68 22.99
C ALA A 70 3.48 14.37 22.18
N GLY A 71 4.26 15.29 22.77
CA GLY A 71 5.38 15.94 22.11
C GLY A 71 4.97 16.95 21.04
N GLY A 72 3.71 17.40 21.04
CA GLY A 72 3.22 18.41 20.12
C GLY A 72 3.97 19.73 20.29
N GLY A 73 4.74 20.10 19.28
CA GLY A 73 5.39 21.41 19.19
C GLY A 73 4.38 22.56 19.12
N ARG A 74 4.91 23.79 19.15
CA ARG A 74 4.12 25.04 19.16
C ARG A 74 3.07 25.09 18.04
N ARG A 75 3.43 24.65 16.82
CA ARG A 75 2.51 24.63 15.66
C ARG A 75 1.27 23.76 15.90
N HIS A 76 1.44 22.59 16.49
CA HIS A 76 0.32 21.68 16.77
C HIS A 76 -0.61 22.22 17.86
N VAL A 77 -0.03 22.83 18.90
CA VAL A 77 -0.78 23.51 19.96
C VAL A 77 -1.55 24.71 19.39
N GLU A 78 -0.93 25.51 18.52
CA GLU A 78 -1.62 26.62 17.83
C GLU A 78 -2.73 26.13 16.91
N SER A 79 -2.52 25.01 16.21
CA SER A 79 -3.55 24.34 15.40
C SER A 79 -4.73 23.87 16.26
N LEU A 80 -4.47 23.27 17.44
CA LEU A 80 -5.52 22.90 18.38
C LEU A 80 -6.28 24.13 18.92
N ARG A 81 -5.55 25.20 19.26
CA ARG A 81 -6.18 26.48 19.66
C ARG A 81 -7.03 27.07 18.54
N ALA A 82 -6.60 26.93 17.29
CA ALA A 82 -7.38 27.39 16.15
C ALA A 82 -8.71 26.64 16.10
N VAL A 83 -8.72 25.32 16.29
CA VAL A 83 -9.95 24.49 16.32
C VAL A 83 -10.92 24.91 17.43
N GLN A 84 -10.41 25.43 18.54
CA GLN A 84 -11.24 25.96 19.64
C GLN A 84 -11.84 27.35 19.35
N ARG A 85 -11.39 28.03 18.29
CA ARG A 85 -12.00 29.30 17.86
C ARG A 85 -13.33 29.04 17.16
N ARG A 86 -14.24 30.00 17.28
CA ARG A 86 -15.61 29.91 16.74
C ARG A 86 -15.68 29.80 15.22
N ASP A 87 -14.63 30.20 14.53
CA ASP A 87 -14.53 30.29 13.07
C ASP A 87 -13.66 29.20 12.44
N SER A 88 -13.11 28.27 13.24
CA SER A 88 -12.37 27.14 12.69
C SER A 88 -13.30 26.02 12.28
N LEU A 89 -12.90 25.25 11.27
CA LEU A 89 -13.62 24.10 10.75
C LEU A 89 -12.72 22.88 10.86
N ALA A 90 -13.28 21.72 11.20
CA ALA A 90 -12.48 20.50 11.36
C ALA A 90 -12.80 19.44 10.31
N ILE A 91 -11.75 18.82 9.77
CA ILE A 91 -11.83 17.55 9.05
C ILE A 91 -11.29 16.46 9.97
N VAL A 92 -12.12 15.48 10.28
CA VAL A 92 -11.75 14.34 11.14
C VAL A 92 -11.16 13.23 10.29
N VAL A 93 -10.00 12.73 10.70
CA VAL A 93 -9.33 11.56 10.15
C VAL A 93 -9.34 10.50 11.24
N PRO A 94 -10.24 9.52 11.19
CA PRO A 94 -10.29 8.46 12.18
C PRO A 94 -9.10 7.51 11.97
N MET A 95 -8.48 7.10 13.08
CA MET A 95 -7.29 6.28 13.17
C MET A 95 -7.55 5.05 14.05
N LEU A 96 -6.77 4.00 13.86
CA LEU A 96 -6.84 2.78 14.67
C LEU A 96 -6.32 3.07 16.08
N LYS A 97 -7.13 2.76 17.09
CA LYS A 97 -6.79 2.86 18.52
C LYS A 97 -5.96 1.65 18.94
N GLY A 98 -5.01 1.86 19.86
CA GLY A 98 -4.30 0.79 20.55
C GLY A 98 -3.18 0.13 19.74
N ALA A 99 -2.72 0.76 18.66
CA ALA A 99 -1.58 0.29 17.88
C ALA A 99 -0.65 1.47 17.59
N ALA A 100 0.66 1.36 17.86
CA ALA A 100 1.58 2.48 17.64
C ALA A 100 2.02 2.64 16.16
N ALA A 101 2.28 1.52 15.47
CA ALA A 101 2.73 1.53 14.09
C ALA A 101 1.56 1.88 13.15
N PRO A 102 1.57 3.01 12.43
CA PRO A 102 0.48 3.37 11.54
C PRO A 102 0.50 2.48 10.28
N ARG A 103 -0.69 2.02 9.88
CA ARG A 103 -0.89 1.36 8.60
C ARG A 103 -0.90 2.37 7.46
N MET A 104 -0.68 1.91 6.23
CA MET A 104 -0.69 2.80 5.07
C MET A 104 -2.06 3.41 4.79
N ASP A 105 -3.16 2.72 5.03
CA ASP A 105 -4.52 3.28 4.90
C ASP A 105 -4.75 4.45 5.87
N GLU A 106 -4.25 4.38 7.10
CA GLU A 106 -4.26 5.49 8.06
C GLU A 106 -3.48 6.70 7.54
N VAL A 107 -2.29 6.47 6.99
CA VAL A 107 -1.45 7.52 6.38
C VAL A 107 -2.14 8.14 5.17
N LEU A 108 -2.75 7.33 4.31
CA LEU A 108 -3.48 7.81 3.13
C LEU A 108 -4.71 8.63 3.54
N ARG A 109 -5.44 8.23 4.60
CA ARG A 109 -6.52 9.04 5.19
C ARG A 109 -6.00 10.40 5.68
N LEU A 110 -4.86 10.42 6.37
CA LEU A 110 -4.25 11.68 6.85
C LEU A 110 -3.88 12.59 5.68
N LEU A 111 -3.19 12.06 4.67
CA LEU A 111 -2.83 12.81 3.46
C LEU A 111 -4.07 13.35 2.74
N THR A 112 -5.14 12.55 2.69
CA THR A 112 -6.43 12.97 2.13
C THR A 112 -6.98 14.18 2.89
N GLY A 113 -7.02 14.11 4.23
CA GLY A 113 -7.48 15.21 5.07
C GLY A 113 -6.66 16.49 4.87
N LEU A 114 -5.34 16.38 4.84
CA LEU A 114 -4.41 17.51 4.64
C LEU A 114 -4.58 18.14 3.25
N GLN A 115 -4.67 17.33 2.20
CA GLN A 115 -4.90 17.82 0.84
C GLN A 115 -6.29 18.45 0.69
N LEU A 116 -7.33 17.84 1.29
CA LEU A 116 -8.68 18.40 1.27
C LEU A 116 -8.73 19.76 1.98
N ALA A 117 -8.10 19.90 3.14
CA ALA A 117 -7.97 21.19 3.83
C ALA A 117 -7.30 22.24 2.94
N LYS A 118 -6.20 21.88 2.26
CA LYS A 118 -5.51 22.76 1.30
C LYS A 118 -6.42 23.15 0.12
N LEU A 119 -7.19 22.22 -0.43
CA LEU A 119 -8.13 22.47 -1.53
C LEU A 119 -9.28 23.40 -1.10
N LEU A 120 -9.77 23.27 0.14
CA LEU A 120 -10.83 24.11 0.68
C LEU A 120 -10.34 25.53 0.97
N ARG A 121 -9.13 25.69 1.52
CA ARG A 121 -8.50 27.01 1.71
C ARG A 121 -8.31 27.75 0.38
N LYS A 122 -7.91 27.05 -0.69
CA LYS A 122 -7.86 27.60 -2.05
C LYS A 122 -9.22 28.08 -2.58
N ARG A 123 -10.33 27.63 -1.97
CA ARG A 123 -11.70 28.01 -2.30
C ARG A 123 -12.33 28.92 -1.24
N GLN A 124 -11.51 29.68 -0.52
CA GLN A 124 -11.95 30.67 0.47
C GLN A 124 -12.68 30.08 1.68
N VAL A 125 -12.44 28.81 2.00
CA VAL A 125 -12.84 28.24 3.29
C VAL A 125 -11.63 28.37 4.22
N GLU A 126 -11.64 29.42 5.04
CA GLU A 126 -10.55 29.73 5.96
C GLU A 126 -10.56 28.78 7.18
N ASN A 127 -9.45 28.74 7.93
CA ASN A 127 -9.36 28.07 9.23
C ASN A 127 -9.76 26.58 9.28
N VAL A 128 -9.60 25.84 8.17
CA VAL A 128 -9.80 24.39 8.14
C VAL A 128 -8.61 23.66 8.76
N THR A 129 -8.83 22.87 9.81
CA THR A 129 -7.81 22.07 10.50
C THR A 129 -8.10 20.57 10.35
N VAL A 130 -7.04 19.76 10.33
CA VAL A 130 -7.15 18.29 10.26
C VAL A 130 -6.95 17.70 11.66
N LEU A 131 -7.94 16.91 12.10
CA LEU A 131 -7.97 16.24 13.39
C LEU A 131 -7.73 14.74 13.19
N ALA A 132 -6.54 14.25 13.48
CA ALA A 132 -6.27 12.82 13.58
C ALA A 132 -6.86 12.29 14.89
N TRP A 133 -7.73 11.28 14.82
CA TRP A 133 -8.46 10.80 15.99
C TRP A 133 -8.34 9.29 16.17
N PRO A 134 -7.53 8.79 17.14
CA PRO A 134 -7.44 7.37 17.48
C PRO A 134 -8.73 6.91 18.16
N VAL A 135 -9.68 6.45 17.35
CA VAL A 135 -11.08 6.23 17.78
C VAL A 135 -11.63 4.89 17.30
N LEU A 136 -11.06 4.33 16.25
CA LEU A 136 -11.54 3.09 15.66
C LEU A 136 -11.00 1.91 16.46
N SER A 137 -11.89 1.02 16.88
CA SER A 137 -11.48 -0.27 17.43
C SER A 137 -11.14 -1.24 16.31
N ALA A 138 -10.30 -2.24 16.59
CA ALA A 138 -10.02 -3.33 15.65
C ALA A 138 -11.28 -4.13 15.27
N THR A 139 -12.38 -3.99 16.01
CA THR A 139 -13.68 -4.58 15.71
C THR A 139 -14.57 -3.71 14.80
N ASP A 140 -14.37 -2.39 14.78
CA ASP A 140 -15.18 -1.45 13.98
C ASP A 140 -14.81 -1.47 12.49
N GLU A 141 -13.53 -1.69 12.20
CA GLU A 141 -13.06 -2.01 10.86
C GLU A 141 -13.05 -3.54 10.77
N ALA A 142 -13.81 -4.14 9.86
CA ALA A 142 -13.89 -5.59 9.65
C ALA A 142 -12.57 -6.24 9.15
N GLU A 143 -11.44 -5.63 9.48
CA GLU A 143 -10.07 -5.90 9.10
C GLU A 143 -9.19 -5.71 10.34
N ALA A 144 -9.32 -6.63 11.30
CA ALA A 144 -8.47 -6.78 12.49
C ALA A 144 -7.02 -7.21 12.13
N GLY A 145 -6.52 -6.74 10.98
CA GLY A 145 -5.15 -6.94 10.53
C GLY A 145 -4.23 -5.99 11.28
N GLY A 146 -3.20 -6.56 11.90
CA GLY A 146 -2.11 -5.80 12.46
C GLY A 146 -1.32 -5.02 11.43
N SER A 147 -0.54 -4.06 11.90
CA SER A 147 0.51 -3.42 11.10
C SER A 147 1.63 -4.41 10.87
N ALA A 148 1.88 -4.75 9.61
CA ALA A 148 2.95 -5.67 9.24
C ALA A 148 4.01 -4.99 8.36
N ILE A 149 5.21 -5.58 8.32
CA ILE A 149 6.21 -5.29 7.29
C ILE A 149 6.39 -6.50 6.40
N VAL A 150 6.78 -6.27 5.14
CA VAL A 150 7.04 -7.36 4.19
C VAL A 150 8.53 -7.67 4.20
N GLN A 151 8.90 -8.86 4.65
CA GLN A 151 10.29 -9.33 4.64
C GLN A 151 10.80 -9.53 3.21
N ARG A 152 12.13 -9.60 3.03
CA ARG A 152 12.74 -9.91 1.72
C ARG A 152 12.34 -11.29 1.18
N SER A 153 11.98 -12.21 2.08
CA SER A 153 11.40 -13.52 1.73
C SER A 153 10.04 -13.38 1.06
N GLY A 154 9.31 -12.30 1.38
CA GLY A 154 7.91 -12.10 1.06
C GLY A 154 7.00 -12.48 2.23
N ASP A 155 7.51 -12.84 3.40
CA ASP A 155 6.68 -13.13 4.57
C ASP A 155 6.27 -11.82 5.27
N LEU A 156 5.11 -11.83 5.93
CA LEU A 156 4.68 -10.71 6.77
C LEU A 156 5.18 -10.93 8.19
N GLU A 157 5.81 -9.91 8.75
CA GLU A 157 6.03 -9.85 10.18
C GLU A 157 5.12 -8.81 10.82
N ASP A 158 4.36 -9.21 11.84
CA ASP A 158 3.58 -8.29 12.67
C ASP A 158 4.51 -7.42 13.51
N ILE A 159 4.36 -6.11 13.36
CA ILE A 159 5.11 -5.09 14.09
C ILE A 159 4.21 -4.27 15.00
N ASN A 160 3.03 -4.76 15.35
CA ASN A 160 2.15 -4.10 16.29
C ASN A 160 2.82 -3.88 17.65
N PHE A 161 2.56 -2.70 18.20
CA PHE A 161 2.80 -2.37 19.59
C PHE A 161 1.49 -1.89 20.21
N THR A 162 0.99 -2.64 21.17
CA THR A 162 -0.30 -2.40 21.85
C THR A 162 -0.11 -1.83 23.26
N GLY A 163 1.10 -1.37 23.59
CA GLY A 163 1.50 -0.86 24.88
C GLY A 163 2.53 -1.75 25.59
N GLY A 164 3.06 -1.28 26.72
CA GLY A 164 4.02 -2.02 27.55
C GLY A 164 5.43 -1.42 27.50
N ASP A 165 6.46 -2.26 27.37
CA ASP A 165 7.86 -1.80 27.34
C ASP A 165 8.27 -1.37 25.92
N PRO A 166 8.42 -0.05 25.65
CA PRO A 166 8.83 0.40 24.34
C PRO A 166 10.27 0.01 23.99
N GLN A 167 11.17 -0.22 24.97
CA GLN A 167 12.55 -0.62 24.66
C GLN A 167 12.61 -2.05 24.12
N ALA A 168 11.91 -2.98 24.77
CA ALA A 168 11.76 -4.34 24.25
C ALA A 168 11.17 -4.36 22.83
N TYR A 169 10.19 -3.49 22.56
CA TYR A 169 9.63 -3.32 21.22
C TYR A 169 10.64 -2.80 20.19
N LEU A 170 11.46 -1.80 20.55
CA LEU A 170 12.49 -1.26 19.67
C LEU A 170 13.59 -2.29 19.37
N GLU A 171 14.01 -3.08 20.36
CA GLU A 171 14.97 -4.16 20.13
C GLU A 171 14.40 -5.26 19.24
N ARG A 172 13.12 -5.61 19.39
CA ARG A 172 12.42 -6.50 18.43
C ARG A 172 12.41 -5.90 17.03
N LEU A 173 12.05 -4.63 16.88
CA LEU A 173 12.05 -3.98 15.57
C LEU A 173 13.42 -3.97 14.90
N ARG A 174 14.52 -3.81 15.65
CA ARG A 174 15.88 -3.85 15.10
C ARG A 174 16.20 -5.18 14.41
N THR A 175 15.70 -6.29 14.93
CA THR A 175 15.92 -7.62 14.35
C THR A 175 14.90 -7.95 13.26
N THR A 176 13.67 -7.41 13.39
CA THR A 176 12.60 -7.61 12.43
C THR A 176 12.77 -6.76 11.17
N LEU A 177 13.25 -5.52 11.25
CA LEU A 177 13.39 -4.65 10.08
C LEU A 177 14.36 -5.28 9.05
N PRO A 178 14.12 -5.14 7.74
CA PRO A 178 14.92 -5.78 6.68
C PRO A 178 16.41 -5.33 6.60
N GLY A 179 16.87 -4.49 7.53
CA GLY A 179 18.25 -4.03 7.63
C GLY A 179 18.68 -3.20 6.42
N THR A 180 17.89 -2.19 6.08
CA THR A 180 18.17 -1.27 4.97
C THR A 180 19.01 -0.08 5.44
N GLY A 181 19.41 0.79 4.51
CA GLY A 181 20.23 1.97 4.83
C GLY A 181 19.58 2.97 5.79
N PHE A 182 18.27 2.91 6.02
CA PHE A 182 17.55 3.85 6.90
C PHE A 182 17.04 3.23 8.21
N SER A 183 17.30 1.95 8.48
CA SER A 183 16.84 1.30 9.72
C SER A 183 17.32 2.02 10.97
N ALA A 184 18.59 2.44 11.02
CA ALA A 184 19.14 3.17 12.16
C ALA A 184 18.44 4.53 12.38
N TRP A 185 18.17 5.27 11.30
CA TRP A 185 17.44 6.53 11.36
C TRP A 185 15.99 6.33 11.84
N LEU A 186 15.31 5.32 11.30
CA LEU A 186 13.94 5.00 11.66
C LEU A 186 13.83 4.60 13.13
N ILE A 187 14.75 3.77 13.62
CA ILE A 187 14.82 3.37 15.03
C ILE A 187 15.08 4.58 15.94
N ASP A 188 15.92 5.54 15.55
CA ASP A 188 16.09 6.80 16.29
C ASP A 188 14.78 7.61 16.32
N GLN A 189 14.03 7.69 15.21
CA GLN A 189 12.74 8.38 15.20
C GLN A 189 11.74 7.71 16.15
N LEU A 190 11.68 6.37 16.14
CA LEU A 190 10.79 5.60 17.00
C LEU A 190 11.19 5.70 18.47
N ALA A 191 12.49 5.65 18.79
CA ALA A 191 13.00 5.80 20.14
C ALA A 191 12.64 7.17 20.73
N ARG A 192 12.69 8.24 19.93
CA ARG A 192 12.27 9.59 20.35
C ARG A 192 10.76 9.73 20.52
N ALA A 193 9.99 8.95 19.79
CA ALA A 193 8.52 8.93 19.89
C ALA A 193 7.99 7.94 20.93
N ALA A 194 8.84 7.07 21.46
CA ALA A 194 8.50 5.95 22.33
C ALA A 194 7.61 6.36 23.52
N SER A 195 6.60 5.55 23.78
CA SER A 195 5.76 5.61 24.98
C SER A 195 5.29 4.20 25.32
N ASP A 196 5.03 3.97 26.60
CA ASP A 196 4.33 2.81 27.15
C ASP A 196 2.87 2.68 26.68
N ASP A 197 2.22 3.81 26.42
CA ASP A 197 0.89 3.91 25.80
C ASP A 197 0.97 3.94 24.27
N ALA A 198 0.30 2.99 23.60
CA ALA A 198 0.36 2.84 22.15
C ALA A 198 -0.22 4.03 21.38
N ASP A 199 -1.31 4.63 21.86
CA ASP A 199 -1.96 5.77 21.22
C ASP A 199 -1.07 7.02 21.31
N ARG A 200 -0.46 7.27 22.48
CA ARG A 200 0.51 8.34 22.67
C ARG A 200 1.78 8.12 21.84
N PHE A 201 2.26 6.89 21.74
CA PHE A 201 3.40 6.56 20.87
C PHE A 201 3.05 6.86 19.40
N LYS A 202 1.92 6.38 18.88
CA LYS A 202 1.43 6.72 17.52
C LYS A 202 1.35 8.24 17.33
N ALA A 203 0.75 8.95 18.27
CA ALA A 203 0.57 10.40 18.19
C ALA A 203 1.91 11.13 18.09
N ARG A 204 2.88 10.80 18.96
CA ARG A 204 4.25 11.35 18.92
C ARG A 204 4.92 11.11 17.57
N LEU A 205 4.81 9.88 17.08
CA LEU A 205 5.39 9.50 15.79
C LEU A 205 4.77 10.30 14.65
N LEU A 206 3.44 10.39 14.58
CA LEU A 206 2.75 11.14 13.53
C LEU A 206 3.04 12.65 13.59
N LEU A 207 3.03 13.26 14.78
CA LEU A 207 3.35 14.68 14.93
C LEU A 207 4.76 15.00 14.42
N ARG A 208 5.71 14.09 14.66
CA ARG A 208 7.09 14.22 14.18
C ARG A 208 7.21 14.00 12.67
N LEU A 209 6.52 13.00 12.12
CA LEU A 209 6.53 12.72 10.68
C LEU A 209 5.78 13.76 9.83
N PHE A 210 4.87 14.52 10.47
CA PHE A 210 4.05 15.56 9.85
C PHE A 210 4.28 16.93 10.52
N GLU A 211 5.51 17.23 10.95
CA GLU A 211 5.85 18.48 11.66
C GLU A 211 5.60 19.74 10.82
N ASP A 212 5.73 19.63 9.51
CA ASP A 212 5.46 20.72 8.56
C ASP A 212 3.97 20.92 8.26
N ASP A 213 3.11 20.04 8.77
CA ASP A 213 1.67 20.12 8.57
C ASP A 213 0.97 20.65 9.82
N SER A 214 -0.14 21.37 9.59
CA SER A 214 -1.07 21.76 10.65
C SER A 214 -1.93 20.56 11.08
N LEU A 215 -1.28 19.46 11.47
CA LEU A 215 -1.92 18.27 12.00
C LEU A 215 -2.18 18.47 13.50
N THR A 216 -3.39 18.16 13.95
CA THR A 216 -3.72 18.07 15.37
C THR A 216 -4.17 16.64 15.66
N VAL A 217 -3.60 16.02 16.69
CA VAL A 217 -4.03 14.70 17.16
C VAL A 217 -4.94 14.89 18.37
N LEU A 218 -6.11 14.25 18.35
CA LEU A 218 -7.05 14.23 19.47
C LEU A 218 -6.73 13.11 20.44
N THR A 219 -7.13 13.28 21.69
CA THR A 219 -7.04 12.21 22.68
C THR A 219 -8.01 11.08 22.30
N PRO A 220 -7.70 9.80 22.60
CA PRO A 220 -8.62 8.69 22.34
C PRO A 220 -9.99 8.86 23.03
N HIS A 221 -10.02 9.60 24.14
CA HIS A 221 -11.20 9.87 24.96
C HIS A 221 -11.86 11.24 24.69
N ALA A 222 -11.43 11.96 23.65
CA ALA A 222 -11.90 13.32 23.33
C ALA A 222 -13.43 13.42 23.19
N ALA A 223 -14.11 12.32 22.81
CA ALA A 223 -15.55 12.20 22.96
C ALA A 223 -15.86 11.23 24.10
N GLN A 224 -15.99 11.75 25.32
CA GLN A 224 -16.38 10.98 26.53
C GLN A 224 -17.53 10.04 26.19
N GLY A 225 -17.28 8.73 26.19
CA GLY A 225 -18.21 7.69 25.73
C GLY A 225 -17.62 6.32 26.05
N GLY A 226 -18.49 5.32 26.25
CA GLY A 226 -18.03 3.94 26.48
C GLY A 226 -17.28 3.42 25.27
N GLU A 227 -16.31 2.51 25.46
CA GLU A 227 -15.54 1.92 24.35
C GLU A 227 -16.42 1.19 23.32
N GLN A 228 -17.60 0.74 23.75
CA GLN A 228 -18.60 0.08 22.91
C GLN A 228 -19.48 1.05 22.10
N GLU A 229 -19.30 2.36 22.27
CA GLU A 229 -20.12 3.34 21.56
C GLU A 229 -19.74 3.40 20.07
N PRO A 230 -20.72 3.29 19.15
CA PRO A 230 -20.44 3.35 17.72
C PRO A 230 -19.78 4.67 17.35
N PHE A 231 -18.86 4.61 16.39
CA PHE A 231 -18.09 5.76 15.93
C PHE A 231 -18.97 6.95 15.54
N GLU A 232 -20.13 6.71 14.92
CA GLU A 232 -21.10 7.75 14.54
C GLU A 232 -21.56 8.59 15.73
N ARG A 233 -21.89 7.97 16.86
CA ARG A 233 -22.35 8.71 18.05
C ARG A 233 -21.21 9.51 18.69
N ARG A 234 -20.00 8.94 18.72
CA ARG A 234 -18.81 9.67 19.17
C ARG A 234 -18.53 10.88 18.27
N LEU A 235 -18.67 10.72 16.95
CA LEU A 235 -18.52 11.79 15.97
C LEU A 235 -19.60 12.88 16.11
N GLU A 236 -20.85 12.50 16.36
CA GLU A 236 -21.95 13.44 16.66
C GLU A 236 -21.66 14.25 17.92
N ARG A 237 -21.16 13.61 18.99
CA ARG A 237 -20.75 14.29 20.22
C ARG A 237 -19.60 15.28 19.97
N LEU A 238 -18.59 14.85 19.22
CA LEU A 238 -17.50 15.74 18.80
C LEU A 238 -18.02 16.92 17.97
N GLY A 239 -19.00 16.68 17.09
CA GLY A 239 -19.73 17.70 16.32
C GLY A 239 -20.50 18.71 17.15
N GLY A 240 -20.92 18.33 18.35
CA GLY A 240 -21.51 19.26 19.33
C GLY A 240 -20.48 20.18 20.00
N GLN A 241 -19.20 19.83 19.96
CA GLN A 241 -18.11 20.58 20.60
C GLN A 241 -17.27 21.38 19.58
N ILE A 242 -17.18 20.89 18.35
CA ILE A 242 -16.39 21.48 17.27
C ILE A 242 -17.25 21.47 16.00
N PRO A 243 -17.25 22.55 15.19
CA PRO A 243 -17.87 22.52 13.87
C PRO A 243 -17.15 21.55 12.92
N LEU A 244 -17.67 20.33 12.82
CA LEU A 244 -17.15 19.27 11.95
C LEU A 244 -17.63 19.46 10.52
N LEU A 245 -16.69 19.78 9.64
CA LEU A 245 -16.94 19.95 8.22
C LEU A 245 -17.02 18.61 7.49
N GLY A 246 -16.12 17.68 7.81
CA GLY A 246 -16.05 16.39 7.13
C GLY A 246 -15.34 15.31 7.93
N VAL A 247 -15.53 14.07 7.48
CA VAL A 247 -14.83 12.89 7.99
C VAL A 247 -14.23 12.11 6.82
N ILE A 248 -12.95 11.77 6.90
CA ILE A 248 -12.29 10.91 5.92
C ILE A 248 -12.64 9.46 6.26
N ARG A 249 -13.15 8.70 5.28
CA ARG A 249 -13.49 7.28 5.46
C ARG A 249 -13.09 6.49 4.24
N ASP A 250 -12.84 5.20 4.45
CA ASP A 250 -12.68 4.27 3.34
C ASP A 250 -14.05 4.01 2.69
N GLY A 251 -14.13 4.31 1.39
CA GLY A 251 -15.37 4.21 0.63
C GLY A 251 -16.29 5.43 0.74
N MET A 252 -17.02 5.71 -0.34
CA MET A 252 -18.14 6.65 -0.26
C MET A 252 -19.40 5.90 0.15
N THR A 253 -19.76 6.03 1.43
CA THR A 253 -21.16 6.37 1.67
C THR A 253 -21.33 7.72 0.97
N GLY A 254 -22.03 7.75 -0.18
CA GLY A 254 -22.22 9.01 -0.91
C GLY A 254 -22.61 10.10 0.08
N PRO A 255 -22.16 11.37 -0.08
CA PRO A 255 -22.36 12.39 0.94
C PRO A 255 -23.82 12.34 1.34
N SER A 256 -24.10 11.86 2.56
CA SER A 256 -25.42 12.00 3.12
C SER A 256 -25.51 13.48 3.44
N ALA A 257 -25.83 14.28 2.42
CA ALA A 257 -25.96 15.72 2.52
C ALA A 257 -27.04 16.13 3.54
N LYS A 258 -27.76 15.14 4.10
CA LYS A 258 -28.82 15.30 5.07
C LYS A 258 -28.29 15.61 6.48
N SER A 259 -27.05 15.27 6.83
CA SER A 259 -26.49 15.58 8.16
C SER A 259 -24.96 15.74 8.13
N PRO A 260 -24.40 16.86 8.63
CA PRO A 260 -22.96 16.96 8.87
C PRO A 260 -22.49 15.91 9.90
N PRO A 261 -21.21 15.49 9.86
CA PRO A 261 -20.16 15.91 8.92
C PRO A 261 -20.26 15.20 7.55
N LEU A 262 -19.72 15.84 6.49
CA LEU A 262 -19.68 15.23 5.15
C LEU A 262 -18.61 14.13 5.07
N SER A 263 -18.99 12.94 4.63
CA SER A 263 -18.04 11.86 4.31
C SER A 263 -17.22 12.18 3.05
N PHE A 264 -15.90 12.01 3.13
CA PHE A 264 -14.98 12.12 2.00
C PHE A 264 -14.17 10.82 1.86
N PRO A 265 -14.03 10.25 0.65
CA PRO A 265 -13.26 9.03 0.46
C PRO A 265 -11.78 9.28 0.68
N SER A 266 -11.11 8.36 1.36
CA SER A 266 -9.65 8.32 1.41
C SER A 266 -9.04 8.08 0.02
N ILE A 267 -7.80 8.55 -0.15
CA ILE A 267 -6.94 8.11 -1.25
C ILE A 267 -6.77 6.59 -1.13
N SER A 268 -7.01 5.87 -2.22
CA SER A 268 -6.69 4.46 -2.33
C SER A 268 -5.45 4.31 -3.20
N ALA A 269 -4.40 3.68 -2.67
CA ALA A 269 -3.12 3.54 -3.36
C ALA A 269 -2.45 2.19 -3.08
N THR A 270 -1.59 1.76 -4.01
CA THR A 270 -0.71 0.59 -3.86
C THR A 270 0.69 0.99 -4.28
N MET A 271 1.66 0.65 -3.45
CA MET A 271 3.07 0.94 -3.65
C MET A 271 3.72 -0.25 -4.37
N VAL A 272 4.26 0.00 -5.55
CA VAL A 272 4.96 -1.00 -6.36
C VAL A 272 6.45 -0.72 -6.29
N GLU A 273 7.15 -1.53 -5.51
CA GLU A 273 8.60 -1.48 -5.40
C GLU A 273 9.27 -1.94 -6.70
N GLY A 274 10.50 -1.49 -6.97
CA GLY A 274 11.20 -1.79 -8.22
C GLY A 274 11.30 -3.29 -8.56
N LYS A 275 11.44 -4.16 -7.55
CA LYS A 275 11.45 -5.63 -7.76
C LYS A 275 10.09 -6.17 -8.19
N VAL A 276 9.01 -5.62 -7.65
CA VAL A 276 7.64 -5.97 -8.02
C VAL A 276 7.35 -5.49 -9.44
N GLU A 277 7.80 -4.28 -9.81
CA GLU A 277 7.70 -3.77 -11.19
C GLU A 277 8.46 -4.67 -12.19
N GLN A 278 9.66 -5.13 -11.84
CA GLN A 278 10.42 -6.07 -12.65
C GLN A 278 9.66 -7.38 -12.89
N TRP A 279 8.97 -7.90 -11.87
CA TRP A 279 8.15 -9.10 -12.00
C TRP A 279 6.89 -8.86 -12.85
N LEU A 280 6.18 -7.75 -12.63
CA LEU A 280 5.05 -7.34 -13.49
C LEU A 280 5.47 -7.29 -14.96
N THR A 281 6.61 -6.68 -15.24
CA THR A 281 7.19 -6.57 -16.58
C THR A 281 7.60 -7.95 -17.13
N LYS A 282 8.31 -8.76 -16.33
CA LYS A 282 8.76 -10.11 -16.73
C LYS A 282 7.59 -10.99 -17.17
N PHE A 283 6.49 -10.98 -16.41
CA PHE A 283 5.33 -11.82 -16.68
C PHE A 283 4.32 -11.18 -17.64
N GLY A 284 4.53 -9.93 -18.04
CA GLY A 284 3.62 -9.17 -18.89
C GLY A 284 2.23 -9.02 -18.28
N ILE A 285 2.17 -8.74 -16.97
CA ILE A 285 0.93 -8.56 -16.20
C ILE A 285 0.87 -7.11 -15.72
N SER A 286 -0.29 -6.50 -15.82
CA SER A 286 -0.55 -5.16 -15.27
C SER A 286 -0.81 -5.20 -13.76
N ALA A 287 -0.58 -4.07 -13.07
CA ALA A 287 -0.97 -3.94 -11.67
C ALA A 287 -2.49 -4.10 -11.48
N GLU A 288 -3.27 -3.67 -12.48
CA GLU A 288 -4.74 -3.79 -12.50
C GLU A 288 -5.20 -5.26 -12.43
N GLU A 289 -4.64 -6.12 -13.27
CA GLU A 289 -5.00 -7.56 -13.32
C GLU A 289 -4.69 -8.27 -11.99
N VAL A 290 -3.62 -7.87 -11.31
CA VAL A 290 -3.24 -8.43 -9.99
C VAL A 290 -4.24 -7.98 -8.93
N LEU A 291 -4.48 -6.67 -8.81
CA LEU A 291 -5.40 -6.10 -7.83
C LEU A 291 -6.86 -6.57 -8.06
N ALA A 292 -7.22 -6.84 -9.32
CA ALA A 292 -8.54 -7.34 -9.70
C ALA A 292 -8.67 -8.85 -9.45
N ARG A 293 -7.57 -9.51 -9.10
CA ARG A 293 -7.45 -10.97 -8.94
C ARG A 293 -7.83 -11.72 -10.21
N GLU A 294 -7.53 -11.14 -11.36
CA GLU A 294 -7.81 -11.73 -12.68
C GLU A 294 -6.62 -12.55 -13.18
N ALA A 295 -5.40 -12.15 -12.80
CA ALA A 295 -4.19 -12.90 -13.05
C ALA A 295 -4.17 -14.23 -12.26
N LYS A 296 -3.97 -15.34 -12.97
CA LYS A 296 -3.84 -16.70 -12.39
C LYS A 296 -2.36 -17.10 -12.33
N PRO A 297 -1.71 -17.11 -11.16
CA PRO A 297 -0.27 -17.36 -11.02
C PRO A 297 0.18 -18.66 -11.71
N GLU A 298 -0.62 -19.72 -11.62
CA GLU A 298 -0.28 -21.04 -12.17
C GLU A 298 -0.21 -21.00 -13.70
N ALA A 299 -1.18 -20.36 -14.35
CA ALA A 299 -1.20 -20.22 -15.80
C ALA A 299 -0.08 -19.31 -16.31
N LEU A 300 0.26 -18.27 -15.54
CA LEU A 300 1.31 -17.31 -15.87
C LEU A 300 2.71 -17.91 -15.74
N ALA A 301 2.94 -18.77 -14.75
CA ALA A 301 4.22 -19.45 -14.57
C ALA A 301 4.58 -20.33 -15.77
N LEU A 302 3.57 -20.99 -16.36
CA LEU A 302 3.73 -21.86 -17.54
C LEU A 302 3.89 -21.09 -18.86
N ARG A 303 3.44 -19.84 -18.93
CA ARG A 303 3.44 -19.04 -20.18
C ARG A 303 4.85 -18.80 -20.75
N HIS A 304 5.85 -18.78 -19.88
CA HIS A 304 7.25 -18.55 -20.24
C HIS A 304 8.03 -19.81 -20.57
N LEU A 305 7.43 -20.99 -20.38
CA LEU A 305 8.09 -22.26 -20.67
C LEU A 305 7.87 -22.65 -22.15
N PRO A 306 8.84 -23.35 -22.78
CA PRO A 306 8.66 -23.89 -24.11
C PRO A 306 7.47 -24.86 -24.15
N ARG A 307 6.47 -24.58 -25.00
CA ARG A 307 5.19 -25.31 -25.02
C ARG A 307 5.28 -26.77 -25.44
N ASP A 308 6.41 -27.18 -26.04
CA ASP A 308 6.59 -28.57 -26.46
C ASP A 308 8.07 -28.95 -26.65
N LEU A 309 8.79 -29.12 -25.54
CA LEU A 309 10.16 -29.67 -25.58
C LEU A 309 10.19 -31.04 -26.28
N SER A 310 9.15 -31.86 -26.11
CA SER A 310 9.08 -33.18 -26.73
C SER A 310 9.10 -33.08 -28.26
N ALA A 311 8.29 -32.21 -28.86
CA ALA A 311 8.29 -32.02 -30.31
C ALA A 311 9.60 -31.43 -30.83
N VAL A 312 10.28 -30.55 -30.08
CA VAL A 312 11.60 -30.04 -30.45
C VAL A 312 12.61 -31.19 -30.57
N PHE A 313 12.66 -32.07 -29.55
CA PHE A 313 13.55 -33.23 -29.57
C PHE A 313 13.13 -34.26 -30.64
N SER A 314 11.84 -34.50 -30.85
CA SER A 314 11.37 -35.40 -31.91
C SER A 314 11.80 -34.92 -33.30
N ARG A 315 11.61 -33.64 -33.62
CA ARG A 315 12.04 -33.06 -34.91
C ARG A 315 13.56 -33.11 -35.08
N PHE A 316 14.31 -32.88 -34.00
CA PHE A 316 15.76 -32.98 -34.01
C PHE A 316 16.21 -34.42 -34.31
N LYS A 317 15.62 -35.42 -33.63
CA LYS A 317 15.89 -36.84 -33.87
C LYS A 317 15.56 -37.25 -35.31
N GLU A 318 14.38 -36.87 -35.80
CA GLU A 318 13.95 -37.14 -37.19
C GLU A 318 14.94 -36.56 -38.21
N GLY A 319 15.40 -35.33 -37.99
CA GLY A 319 16.38 -34.67 -38.86
C GLY A 319 17.72 -35.41 -38.93
N VAL A 320 18.24 -35.86 -37.78
CA VAL A 320 19.51 -36.59 -37.72
C VAL A 320 19.39 -38.01 -38.29
N LEU A 321 18.30 -38.72 -37.96
CA LEU A 321 18.00 -40.03 -38.55
C LEU A 321 17.96 -39.95 -40.08
N GLY A 322 17.23 -38.97 -40.62
CA GLY A 322 17.16 -38.77 -42.06
C GLY A 322 18.52 -38.45 -42.70
N ALA A 323 19.39 -37.71 -42.02
CA ALA A 323 20.75 -37.41 -42.52
C ALA A 323 21.66 -38.65 -42.50
N MET A 324 21.61 -39.44 -41.44
CA MET A 324 22.40 -40.66 -41.30
C MET A 324 22.00 -41.72 -42.33
N LEU A 325 20.71 -41.92 -42.57
CA LEU A 325 20.21 -42.85 -43.60
C LEU A 325 20.67 -42.46 -45.01
N ARG A 326 20.68 -41.15 -45.34
CA ARG A 326 21.21 -40.67 -46.63
C ARG A 326 22.71 -40.91 -46.78
N ALA A 327 23.47 -40.70 -45.70
CA ALA A 327 24.90 -40.97 -45.69
C ALA A 327 25.20 -42.46 -45.85
N GLU A 328 24.44 -43.32 -45.16
CA GLU A 328 24.53 -44.78 -45.30
C GLU A 328 24.32 -45.23 -46.75
N LEU A 329 23.25 -44.75 -47.40
CA LEU A 329 22.96 -45.06 -48.80
C LEU A 329 24.10 -44.61 -49.73
N SER A 330 24.59 -43.38 -49.56
CA SER A 330 25.67 -42.82 -50.39
C SER A 330 26.99 -43.56 -50.24
N LEU A 331 27.31 -44.04 -49.03
CA LEU A 331 28.51 -44.84 -48.76
C LEU A 331 28.39 -46.25 -49.34
N ASN A 332 27.19 -46.83 -49.30
CA ASN A 332 26.91 -48.14 -49.87
C ASN A 332 27.10 -48.15 -51.39
N GLU A 333 26.74 -47.06 -52.07
CA GLU A 333 27.01 -46.87 -53.51
C GLU A 333 28.52 -46.89 -53.85
N LEU A 334 29.39 -46.54 -52.90
CA LEU A 334 30.84 -46.58 -53.05
C LEU A 334 31.46 -47.95 -52.70
N GLY A 335 30.64 -48.96 -52.40
CA GLY A 335 31.10 -50.30 -51.99
C GLY A 335 31.54 -50.40 -50.52
N PHE A 336 31.32 -49.35 -49.73
CA PHE A 336 31.54 -49.37 -48.28
C PHE A 336 30.24 -49.79 -47.60
N ALA A 337 30.25 -50.76 -46.68
CA ALA A 337 29.04 -51.24 -46.00
C ALA A 337 29.00 -50.78 -44.52
N PRO A 338 28.72 -49.49 -44.23
CA PRO A 338 28.87 -48.90 -42.90
C PRO A 338 27.74 -49.23 -41.91
N VAL A 339 26.84 -50.17 -42.22
CA VAL A 339 25.57 -50.39 -41.51
C VAL A 339 25.75 -50.50 -39.98
N ALA A 340 26.75 -51.26 -39.54
CA ALA A 340 27.03 -51.45 -38.11
C ALA A 340 27.53 -50.16 -37.42
N ASP A 341 28.32 -49.36 -38.13
CA ASP A 341 28.88 -48.11 -37.60
C ASP A 341 27.82 -46.99 -37.59
N VAL A 342 26.97 -46.91 -38.63
CA VAL A 342 25.81 -46.00 -38.67
C VAL A 342 24.85 -46.33 -37.54
N LYS A 343 24.50 -47.60 -37.35
CA LYS A 343 23.64 -48.05 -36.25
C LYS A 343 24.21 -47.69 -34.88
N ARG A 344 25.50 -47.99 -34.65
CA ARG A 344 26.18 -47.62 -33.39
C ARG A 344 26.19 -46.11 -33.18
N GLY A 345 26.39 -45.33 -34.24
CA GLY A 345 26.30 -43.87 -34.22
C GLY A 345 24.92 -43.37 -33.82
N LEU A 346 23.87 -43.96 -34.39
CA LEU A 346 22.47 -43.67 -34.06
C LEU A 346 22.13 -44.02 -32.62
N ASP A 347 22.51 -45.21 -32.14
CA ASP A 347 22.27 -45.63 -30.75
C ASP A 347 22.93 -44.66 -29.75
N ASN A 348 24.17 -44.25 -30.02
CA ASN A 348 24.89 -43.25 -29.21
C ASN A 348 24.23 -41.87 -29.27
N PHE A 349 23.78 -41.46 -30.45
CA PHE A 349 23.06 -40.21 -30.64
C PHE A 349 21.73 -40.20 -29.89
N ASP A 350 20.97 -41.29 -29.94
CA ASP A 350 19.69 -41.43 -29.25
C ASP A 350 19.87 -41.33 -27.73
N MET A 351 20.83 -42.06 -27.16
CA MET A 351 21.18 -41.93 -25.75
C MET A 351 21.59 -40.49 -25.39
N GLY A 352 22.35 -39.82 -26.25
CA GLY A 352 22.74 -38.42 -26.07
C GLY A 352 21.53 -37.47 -26.07
N CYS A 353 20.61 -37.67 -27.01
CA CYS A 353 19.36 -36.91 -27.09
C CYS A 353 18.47 -37.13 -25.87
N ASP A 354 18.35 -38.35 -25.37
CA ASP A 354 17.55 -38.65 -24.21
C ASP A 354 18.11 -37.98 -22.95
N ARG A 355 19.45 -37.96 -22.78
CA ARG A 355 20.11 -37.21 -21.71
C ARG A 355 19.87 -35.70 -21.82
N LEU A 356 19.96 -35.14 -23.03
CA LEU A 356 19.69 -33.71 -23.26
C LEU A 356 18.22 -33.37 -22.98
N ARG A 357 17.29 -34.22 -23.42
CA ARG A 357 15.86 -34.08 -23.14
C ARG A 357 15.57 -34.10 -21.65
N GLN A 358 16.16 -35.04 -20.91
CA GLN A 358 15.97 -35.15 -19.48
C GLN A 358 16.50 -33.91 -18.75
N ARG A 359 17.68 -33.39 -19.13
CA ARG A 359 18.22 -32.12 -18.62
C ARG A 359 17.32 -30.93 -18.94
N ALA A 360 16.84 -30.82 -20.18
CA ALA A 360 15.93 -29.75 -20.58
C ALA A 360 14.62 -29.79 -19.80
N MET A 361 14.07 -30.98 -19.53
CA MET A 361 12.89 -31.16 -18.68
C MET A 361 13.16 -30.72 -17.24
N THR A 362 14.30 -31.11 -16.66
CA THR A 362 14.68 -30.68 -15.30
C THR A 362 14.85 -29.16 -15.20
N GLU A 363 15.52 -28.53 -16.16
CA GLU A 363 15.68 -27.07 -16.17
C GLU A 363 14.34 -26.36 -16.39
N SER A 364 13.47 -26.88 -17.26
CA SER A 364 12.11 -26.35 -17.45
C SER A 364 11.28 -26.41 -16.15
N GLN A 365 11.35 -27.53 -15.41
CA GLN A 365 10.67 -27.68 -14.11
C GLN A 365 11.24 -26.72 -13.07
N ARG A 366 12.56 -26.53 -13.07
CA ARG A 366 13.23 -25.56 -12.19
C ARG A 366 12.79 -24.13 -12.49
N GLU A 367 12.72 -23.76 -13.77
CA GLU A 367 12.25 -22.45 -14.21
C GLU A 367 10.78 -22.22 -13.85
N GLU A 368 9.92 -23.23 -14.04
CA GLU A 368 8.52 -23.19 -13.61
C GLU A 368 8.41 -22.88 -12.11
N GLU A 369 9.16 -23.59 -11.28
CA GLU A 369 9.15 -23.41 -9.83
C GLU A 369 9.66 -22.02 -9.42
N ILE A 370 10.72 -21.51 -10.09
CA ILE A 370 11.20 -20.13 -9.89
C ILE A 370 10.11 -19.12 -10.25
N ASN A 371 9.45 -19.30 -11.41
CA ASN A 371 8.40 -18.41 -11.86
C ASN A 371 7.19 -18.42 -10.91
N ARG A 372 6.79 -19.60 -10.43
CA ARG A 372 5.72 -19.78 -9.45
C ARG A 372 6.04 -19.06 -8.14
N ARG A 373 7.26 -19.20 -7.63
CA ARG A 373 7.71 -18.48 -6.41
C ARG A 373 7.73 -16.97 -6.61
N GLN A 374 8.19 -16.48 -7.76
CA GLN A 374 8.22 -15.05 -8.05
C GLN A 374 6.80 -14.46 -8.15
N LEU A 375 5.88 -15.16 -8.81
CA LEU A 375 4.47 -14.76 -8.88
C LEU A 375 3.82 -14.80 -7.50
N ALA A 376 4.04 -15.85 -6.70
CA ALA A 376 3.53 -15.91 -5.33
C ALA A 376 4.00 -14.71 -4.51
N LYS A 377 5.29 -14.33 -4.60
CA LYS A 377 5.82 -13.14 -3.94
C LYS A 377 5.19 -11.85 -4.48
N LEU A 378 5.07 -11.69 -5.80
CA LEU A 378 4.43 -10.52 -6.41
C LEU A 378 3.01 -10.31 -5.86
N PHE A 379 2.21 -11.38 -5.79
CA PHE A 379 0.88 -11.31 -5.21
C PHE A 379 0.93 -11.00 -3.71
N HIS A 380 1.90 -11.54 -2.99
CA HIS A 380 2.06 -11.25 -1.57
C HIS A 380 2.45 -9.78 -1.29
N TYR A 381 3.26 -9.16 -2.15
CA TYR A 381 3.62 -7.75 -2.02
C TYR A 381 2.43 -6.82 -2.31
N MET A 382 1.62 -7.13 -3.33
CA MET A 382 0.50 -6.27 -3.75
C MET A 382 -0.81 -6.56 -3.01
N LEU A 383 -1.02 -7.82 -2.63
CA LEU A 383 -2.19 -8.35 -1.95
C LEU A 383 -1.79 -9.24 -0.76
N PRO A 384 -1.09 -8.69 0.25
CA PRO A 384 -0.69 -9.44 1.44
C PRO A 384 -1.94 -10.04 2.10
N VAL A 385 -1.89 -11.34 2.42
CA VAL A 385 -3.03 -12.14 2.91
C VAL A 385 -4.32 -11.98 2.07
N GLY A 386 -4.16 -11.67 0.78
CA GLY A 386 -5.25 -11.38 -0.15
C GLY A 386 -5.90 -10.01 0.03
N GLN A 387 -5.52 -9.21 1.03
CA GLN A 387 -6.09 -7.88 1.25
C GLN A 387 -5.28 -6.81 0.50
N PRO A 388 -5.88 -5.65 0.17
CA PRO A 388 -5.12 -4.56 -0.43
C PRO A 388 -3.96 -4.14 0.48
N GLN A 389 -2.78 -3.97 -0.11
CA GLN A 389 -1.53 -3.67 0.58
C GLN A 389 -1.65 -2.56 1.65
N GLN A 390 -2.41 -1.50 1.35
CA GLN A 390 -2.60 -0.37 2.25
C GLN A 390 -3.21 -0.74 3.62
N HIS A 391 -3.99 -1.81 3.71
CA HIS A 391 -4.68 -2.25 4.94
C HIS A 391 -3.83 -3.18 5.82
N VAL A 392 -2.66 -3.61 5.33
CA VAL A 392 -1.81 -4.59 6.02
C VAL A 392 -0.41 -4.02 6.26
N VAL A 393 0.17 -3.39 5.24
CA VAL A 393 1.56 -2.92 5.32
C VAL A 393 1.63 -1.59 6.06
N SER A 394 2.54 -1.52 7.03
CA SER A 394 2.81 -0.33 7.81
C SER A 394 3.61 0.71 7.02
N LEU A 395 3.44 1.99 7.40
CA LEU A 395 4.34 3.06 6.97
C LEU A 395 5.82 2.75 7.29
N LEU A 396 6.09 2.06 8.41
CA LEU A 396 7.45 1.79 8.85
C LEU A 396 8.23 0.96 7.82
N HIS A 397 7.55 0.07 7.09
CA HIS A 397 8.14 -0.68 5.97
C HIS A 397 8.75 0.28 4.95
N TYR A 398 7.97 1.25 4.48
CA TYR A 398 8.43 2.18 3.45
C TYR A 398 9.46 3.17 3.97
N LEU A 399 9.34 3.63 5.21
CA LEU A 399 10.34 4.51 5.81
C LEU A 399 11.68 3.81 6.01
N ASP A 400 11.68 2.49 6.25
CA ASP A 400 12.89 1.69 6.31
C ASP A 400 13.55 1.63 4.92
N PHE A 401 12.81 1.20 3.89
CA PHE A 401 13.40 1.07 2.54
C PHE A 401 13.77 2.39 1.87
N TYR A 402 12.99 3.45 2.11
CA TYR A 402 13.02 4.66 1.30
C TYR A 402 13.36 5.93 2.08
N GLY A 403 13.45 5.85 3.41
CA GLY A 403 13.91 6.95 4.25
C GLY A 403 12.93 8.12 4.38
N PRO A 404 13.40 9.27 4.91
CA PRO A 404 12.55 10.42 5.24
C PRO A 404 11.86 11.06 4.01
N GLU A 405 12.46 10.96 2.82
CA GLU A 405 11.92 11.55 1.58
C GLU A 405 10.67 10.83 1.08
N PHE A 406 10.36 9.64 1.62
CA PHE A 406 9.20 8.86 1.21
C PHE A 406 7.88 9.62 1.42
N LEU A 407 7.67 10.21 2.59
CA LEU A 407 6.43 10.90 2.93
C LEU A 407 6.19 12.19 2.13
N PRO A 408 7.18 13.10 1.99
CA PRO A 408 7.07 14.24 1.08
C PRO A 408 6.78 13.82 -0.37
N GLY A 409 7.46 12.79 -0.86
CA GLY A 409 7.25 12.26 -2.21
C GLY A 409 5.86 11.67 -2.42
N LEU A 410 5.37 10.90 -1.43
CA LEU A 410 4.01 10.37 -1.41
C LEU A 410 2.96 11.50 -1.47
N ARG A 411 3.15 12.56 -0.67
CA ARG A 411 2.27 13.72 -0.63
C ARG A 411 2.24 14.50 -1.93
N ALA A 412 3.38 14.63 -2.60
CA ALA A 412 3.49 15.34 -3.87
C ALA A 412 2.89 14.55 -5.04
N SER A 413 2.91 13.23 -4.96
CA SER A 413 2.52 12.34 -6.06
C SER A 413 1.03 11.99 -6.06
N LEU A 414 0.42 11.84 -4.88
CA LEU A 414 -0.97 11.42 -4.76
C LEU A 414 -1.95 12.59 -4.79
N GLU A 415 -3.13 12.37 -5.37
CA GLU A 415 -4.20 13.37 -5.48
C GLU A 415 -5.45 12.93 -4.70
N ALA A 416 -5.86 13.71 -3.70
CA ALA A 416 -7.07 13.45 -2.91
C ALA A 416 -8.39 13.71 -3.67
N ASP A 417 -8.34 14.45 -4.78
CA ASP A 417 -9.52 14.69 -5.63
C ASP A 417 -9.68 13.64 -6.74
N ASP A 418 -8.74 12.70 -6.90
CA ASP A 418 -8.86 11.58 -7.84
C ASP A 418 -9.53 10.39 -7.16
N LEU A 419 -10.66 9.96 -7.71
CA LEU A 419 -11.44 8.83 -7.19
C LEU A 419 -10.96 7.49 -7.73
N ARG A 420 -9.84 7.44 -8.47
CA ARG A 420 -9.23 6.20 -8.94
C ARG A 420 -8.28 5.64 -7.89
N HIS A 421 -8.03 4.34 -7.97
CA HIS A 421 -6.93 3.73 -7.25
C HIS A 421 -5.60 4.20 -7.87
N GLN A 422 -4.65 4.63 -7.05
CA GLN A 422 -3.38 5.20 -7.49
C GLN A 422 -2.24 4.21 -7.24
N VAL A 423 -1.72 3.60 -8.31
CA VAL A 423 -0.55 2.72 -8.23
C VAL A 423 0.71 3.56 -8.31
N LEU A 424 1.46 3.61 -7.22
CA LEU A 424 2.67 4.41 -7.07
C LEU A 424 3.89 3.52 -7.24
N TYR A 425 4.59 3.68 -8.36
CA TYR A 425 5.85 2.98 -8.64
C TYR A 425 7.00 3.71 -7.94
N LEU A 426 7.73 2.95 -7.12
CA LEU A 426 8.86 3.42 -6.31
C LEU A 426 10.17 3.04 -6.99
N ALA A 427 10.70 3.95 -7.82
CA ALA A 427 11.99 3.76 -8.46
C ALA A 427 13.09 4.48 -7.64
N PRO A 428 14.14 3.78 -7.19
CA PRO A 428 15.35 4.47 -6.75
C PRO A 428 15.88 5.27 -7.94
N SER A 429 16.30 6.53 -7.71
CA SER A 429 16.90 7.34 -8.77
C SER A 429 18.08 6.56 -9.36
N LYS A 430 18.07 6.31 -10.68
CA LYS A 430 19.09 5.54 -11.43
C LYS A 430 20.54 6.06 -11.31
N GLY A 431 20.81 7.07 -10.50
CA GLY A 431 22.08 7.79 -10.43
C GLY A 431 23.12 7.26 -9.43
N ASP A 432 22.76 6.37 -8.51
CA ASP A 432 23.65 6.05 -7.37
C ASP A 432 23.44 4.60 -6.88
N THR A 433 23.58 3.63 -7.78
CA THR A 433 24.07 2.33 -7.33
C THR A 433 25.54 2.51 -6.95
N ALA A 434 25.78 3.06 -5.76
CA ALA A 434 27.04 2.84 -5.08
C ALA A 434 27.16 1.32 -4.94
N GLU A 435 28.22 0.77 -5.53
CA GLU A 435 28.71 -0.56 -5.21
C GLU A 435 28.82 -0.65 -3.67
N VAL A 436 27.99 -1.49 -3.06
CA VAL A 436 28.09 -1.88 -1.64
C VAL A 436 28.57 -3.31 -1.59
#